data_AF-A0A835DMP7-F1
#
_entry.id   AF-A0A835DMP7-F1
#
_cell.length_a   1.000
_cell.length_b   1.000
_cell.length_c   1.000
_cell.angle_alpha   90.00
_cell.angle_beta   90.00
_cell.angle_gamma   90.00
#
_symmetry.space_group_name_H-M   'P 1'
#
loop_
_entity.id
_entity.type
_entity.pdbx_description
1 polymer ?
#
loop_
_entity_poly.entity_id
_entity_poly.type
_entity_poly.pdbx_seq_one_letter_code
_entity_poly.pdbx_strand_id
1 'polypeptide(L)'
;MKQVKVDTILIESDQTAKAVLDLITILNIRKLVVGATKSSLRKLRKGGGIADQIQKNAPDSCEVKIICDGKEVIDQMIGMPSPRGDDITNMEDKTSDSFSCACFTRKFI
;
A
#
# COMPACT_ATOMS: atom_id res chain seq x y z
N MET A 1 -22.26 -13.67 12.54
CA MET A 1 -20.91 -13.32 12.05
C MET A 1 -20.62 -14.17 10.82
N LYS A 2 -20.29 -13.57 9.67
CA LYS A 2 -19.89 -14.35 8.48
C LYS A 2 -18.41 -14.70 8.62
N GLN A 3 -18.06 -15.98 8.50
CA GLN A 3 -16.66 -16.39 8.39
C GLN A 3 -16.17 -16.10 6.98
N VAL A 4 -14.99 -15.47 6.90
CA VAL A 4 -14.31 -15.19 5.63
C VAL A 4 -13.31 -16.30 5.41
N LYS A 5 -13.32 -16.90 4.22
CA LYS A 5 -12.27 -17.86 3.81
C LYS A 5 -11.02 -17.05 3.45
N VAL A 6 -9.88 -17.43 4.02
CA VAL A 6 -8.60 -16.74 3.83
C VAL A 6 -7.53 -17.79 3.55
N ASP A 7 -6.75 -17.54 2.50
CA ASP A 7 -5.54 -18.26 2.20
C ASP A 7 -4.34 -17.33 2.40
N THR A 8 -3.22 -17.86 2.90
CA THR A 8 -1.97 -17.10 3.09
C THR A 8 -0.87 -17.73 2.26
N ILE A 9 -0.18 -16.92 1.47
CA ILE A 9 0.88 -17.36 0.56
C ILE A 9 2.15 -16.57 0.89
N LEU A 10 3.27 -17.28 1.07
CA LEU A 10 4.60 -16.70 1.23
C LEU A 10 5.40 -16.96 -0.04
N ILE A 11 6.07 -15.92 -0.56
CA ILE A 11 6.89 -16.01 -1.78
C ILE A 11 8.21 -15.33 -1.51
N GLU A 12 9.28 -15.99 -1.93
CA GLU A 12 10.63 -15.43 -1.98
C GLU A 12 10.94 -15.02 -3.43
N SER A 13 11.22 -13.74 -3.64
CA SER A 13 11.56 -13.21 -4.96
C SER A 13 12.30 -11.88 -4.85
N ASP A 14 13.40 -11.77 -5.59
CA ASP A 14 14.16 -10.52 -5.72
C ASP A 14 13.40 -9.45 -6.52
N GLN A 15 12.35 -9.84 -7.24
CA GLN A 15 11.54 -8.97 -8.10
C GLN A 15 10.10 -8.92 -7.58
N THR A 16 9.91 -8.30 -6.42
CA THR A 16 8.64 -8.30 -5.68
C THR A 16 7.44 -7.84 -6.51
N ALA A 17 7.57 -6.76 -7.29
CA ALA A 17 6.46 -6.26 -8.11
C ALA A 17 6.05 -7.28 -9.16
N LYS A 18 7.02 -7.90 -9.85
CA LYS A 18 6.77 -8.94 -10.85
C LYS A 18 6.10 -10.17 -10.22
N ALA A 19 6.59 -10.64 -9.08
CA ALA A 19 6.01 -11.79 -8.38
C ALA A 19 4.53 -11.54 -8.00
N VAL A 20 4.18 -10.33 -7.58
CA VAL A 20 2.78 -9.95 -7.30
C VAL A 20 1.94 -9.91 -8.58
N LEU A 21 2.48 -9.39 -9.69
CA LEU A 21 1.77 -9.37 -10.98
C LEU A 21 1.52 -10.78 -11.52
N ASP A 22 2.50 -11.66 -11.43
CA ASP A 22 2.37 -13.07 -11.83
C ASP A 22 1.28 -13.75 -10.99
N LEU A 23 1.26 -13.53 -9.67
CA LEU A 23 0.22 -14.02 -8.77
C LEU A 23 -1.20 -13.56 -9.15
N ILE A 24 -1.36 -12.29 -9.53
CA ILE A 24 -2.67 -11.76 -9.97
C ILE A 24 -3.22 -12.64 -11.10
N THR A 25 -2.39 -12.98 -12.07
CA THR A 25 -2.79 -13.78 -13.22
C THR A 25 -3.05 -15.25 -12.87
N ILE A 26 -2.17 -15.87 -12.07
CA ILE A 26 -2.26 -17.29 -11.70
C ILE A 26 -3.49 -17.55 -10.81
N LEU A 27 -3.74 -16.67 -9.84
CA LEU A 27 -4.83 -16.82 -8.88
C LEU A 27 -6.11 -16.08 -9.27
N ASN A 28 -6.09 -15.40 -10.42
CA ASN A 28 -7.20 -14.60 -10.94
C ASN A 28 -7.74 -13.57 -9.91
N ILE A 29 -6.81 -12.85 -9.26
CA ILE A 29 -7.14 -11.84 -8.25
C ILE A 29 -7.80 -10.65 -8.95
N ARG A 30 -9.03 -10.32 -8.55
CA ARG A 30 -9.80 -9.22 -9.17
C ARG A 30 -9.64 -7.87 -8.46
N LYS A 31 -9.23 -7.87 -7.20
CA LYS A 31 -8.97 -6.66 -6.41
C LYS A 31 -7.71 -6.85 -5.60
N LEU A 32 -6.75 -5.96 -5.78
CA LEU A 32 -5.51 -5.94 -5.00
C LEU A 32 -5.46 -4.67 -4.15
N VAL A 33 -5.38 -4.85 -2.84
CA VAL A 33 -5.19 -3.75 -1.89
C VAL A 33 -3.75 -3.74 -1.43
N VAL A 34 -3.02 -2.66 -1.74
CA VAL A 34 -1.62 -2.48 -1.39
C VAL A 34 -1.51 -1.48 -0.25
N GLY A 35 -1.03 -1.94 0.90
CA GLY A 35 -0.67 -1.08 2.02
C GLY A 35 0.59 -0.28 1.72
N ALA A 36 0.53 1.03 1.89
CA ALA A 36 1.66 1.93 1.73
C ALA A 36 1.95 2.68 3.04
N THR A 37 3.22 2.96 3.27
CA THR A 37 3.68 3.90 4.31
C THR A 37 3.81 5.29 3.72
N LYS A 38 3.85 6.33 4.57
CA LYS A 38 4.09 7.71 4.11
C LYS A 38 5.37 7.85 3.26
N SER A 39 6.42 7.07 3.56
CA SER A 39 7.67 7.11 2.78
C SER A 39 7.55 6.42 1.43
N SER A 40 6.85 5.29 1.33
CA SER A 40 6.59 4.62 0.05
C SER A 40 5.61 5.40 -0.83
N LEU A 41 4.65 6.11 -0.22
CA LEU A 41 3.79 7.05 -0.95
C LEU A 41 4.59 8.18 -1.60
N ARG A 42 5.60 8.75 -0.93
CA ARG A 42 6.46 9.75 -1.56
C ARG A 42 7.18 9.22 -2.79
N LYS A 43 7.56 7.93 -2.81
CA LYS A 43 8.16 7.29 -3.98
C LYS A 43 7.13 7.07 -5.09
N LEU A 44 5.93 6.60 -4.74
CA LEU A 44 4.80 6.46 -5.66
C LEU A 44 4.51 7.79 -6.36
N ARG A 45 4.48 8.89 -5.61
CA ARG A 45 4.24 10.23 -6.19
C ARG A 45 5.31 10.69 -7.18
N LYS A 46 6.53 10.15 -7.04
CA LYS A 46 7.64 10.39 -7.96
C LYS A 46 7.67 9.38 -9.11
N GLY A 47 6.61 8.57 -9.26
CA GLY A 47 6.51 7.54 -10.29
C GLY A 47 7.45 6.37 -10.07
N GLY A 48 7.67 5.96 -8.81
CA GLY A 48 8.56 4.85 -8.50
C GLY A 48 8.18 4.04 -7.26
N GLY A 49 8.91 2.95 -7.05
CA GLY A 49 8.64 1.97 -5.98
C GLY A 49 7.70 0.85 -6.41
N ILE A 50 7.52 -0.14 -5.53
CA ILE A 50 6.80 -1.37 -5.83
C ILE A 50 5.31 -1.11 -6.12
N ALA A 51 4.67 -0.24 -5.34
CA ALA A 51 3.26 0.10 -5.54
C ALA A 51 3.00 0.78 -6.89
N ASP A 52 3.90 1.64 -7.34
CA ASP A 52 3.83 2.30 -8.66
C ASP A 52 3.96 1.28 -9.80
N GLN A 53 4.93 0.36 -9.69
CA GLN A 53 5.13 -0.71 -10.65
C GLN A 53 3.91 -1.63 -10.74
N ILE A 54 3.31 -2.01 -9.60
CA ILE A 54 2.11 -2.83 -9.58
C ILE A 54 0.95 -2.06 -10.21
N GLN A 55 0.72 -0.80 -9.84
CA GLN A 55 -0.41 -0.01 -10.34
C GLN A 55 -0.35 0.20 -11.85
N LYS A 56 0.84 0.41 -12.42
CA LYS A 56 1.03 0.62 -13.87
C LYS A 56 0.95 -0.65 -14.71
N ASN A 57 1.32 -1.80 -14.15
CA ASN A 57 1.47 -3.04 -14.91
C ASN A 57 0.44 -4.11 -14.54
N ALA A 58 -0.46 -3.84 -13.59
CA ALA A 58 -1.54 -4.76 -13.27
C ALA A 58 -2.45 -4.93 -14.50
N PRO A 59 -2.97 -6.16 -14.73
CA PRO A 59 -3.91 -6.39 -15.81
C PRO A 59 -5.21 -5.65 -15.54
N ASP A 60 -5.90 -5.23 -16.61
CA ASP A 60 -7.19 -4.50 -16.53
C ASP A 60 -8.28 -5.27 -15.77
N SER A 61 -8.14 -6.59 -15.64
CA SER A 61 -9.04 -7.45 -14.86
C SER A 61 -8.89 -7.30 -13.33
N CYS A 62 -7.87 -6.59 -12.86
CA CYS A 62 -7.55 -6.41 -11.45
C CYS A 62 -7.63 -4.93 -11.03
N GLU A 63 -8.58 -4.59 -10.16
CA GLU A 63 -8.67 -3.27 -9.55
C GLU A 63 -7.61 -3.12 -8.45
N VAL A 64 -6.62 -2.25 -8.66
CA VAL A 64 -5.57 -1.96 -7.68
C VAL A 64 -5.93 -0.73 -6.86
N LYS A 65 -5.92 -0.87 -5.52
CA LYS A 65 -6.12 0.23 -4.57
C LYS A 65 -4.93 0.37 -3.65
N ILE A 66 -4.41 1.59 -3.52
CA ILE A 66 -3.31 1.90 -2.62
C ILE A 66 -3.88 2.58 -1.37
N ILE A 67 -3.62 2.00 -0.20
CA ILE A 67 -4.13 2.49 1.09
C ILE A 67 -2.96 2.93 1.97
N CYS A 68 -3.06 4.13 2.54
CA CYS A 68 -2.14 4.62 3.55
C CYS A 68 -2.93 5.17 4.73
N ASP A 69 -2.57 4.76 5.95
CA ASP A 69 -3.23 5.20 7.19
C ASP A 69 -4.78 5.03 7.12
N GLY A 70 -5.24 3.93 6.54
CA GLY A 70 -6.66 3.61 6.39
C GLY A 70 -7.41 4.40 5.30
N LYS A 71 -6.72 5.25 4.53
CA LYS A 71 -7.32 6.07 3.46
C LYS A 71 -6.79 5.65 2.09
N GLU A 72 -7.70 5.61 1.12
CA GLU A 72 -7.35 5.38 -0.27
C GLU A 72 -6.61 6.59 -0.85
N VAL A 73 -5.48 6.34 -1.48
CA VAL A 73 -4.67 7.38 -2.15
C VAL A 73 -5.16 7.50 -3.57
N ILE A 74 -5.86 8.59 -3.86
CA ILE A 74 -6.40 8.90 -5.18
C ILE A 74 -5.38 9.74 -5.95
N ASP A 75 -5.27 9.55 -7.28
CA ASP A 75 -4.32 10.24 -8.17
C ASP A 75 -4.26 11.77 -8.00
N GLN A 76 -5.36 12.42 -7.61
CA GLN A 76 -5.37 13.86 -7.33
C GLN A 76 -4.45 14.27 -6.16
N MET A 77 -4.20 13.36 -5.20
CA MET A 77 -3.25 13.60 -4.09
C MET A 77 -1.80 13.34 -4.50
N ILE A 78 -1.54 12.81 -5.70
CA ILE A 78 -0.20 12.51 -6.19
C ILE A 78 0.46 13.76 -6.81
N GLY A 79 -0.34 14.65 -7.40
CA GLY A 79 0.13 15.89 -8.04
C GLY A 79 0.32 17.11 -7.13
N MET A 80 -0.13 17.08 -5.86
CA MET A 80 0.09 18.21 -4.94
C MET A 80 1.49 18.14 -4.32
N PRO A 81 2.34 19.17 -4.52
CA PRO A 81 3.55 19.30 -3.72
C PRO A 81 3.12 19.46 -2.26
N SER A 82 3.72 18.66 -1.39
CA SER A 82 3.64 18.91 0.06
C SER A 82 4.07 20.37 0.30
N PRO A 83 3.35 21.18 1.11
CA PRO A 83 3.87 22.45 1.55
C PRO A 83 5.24 22.18 2.16
N ARG A 84 6.27 22.80 1.60
CA ARG A 84 7.59 22.83 2.22
C ARG A 84 7.41 23.65 3.49
N GLY A 85 7.54 23.00 4.64
CA GLY A 85 7.43 23.66 5.93
C GLY A 85 8.64 24.56 6.14
N ASP A 86 8.49 25.82 5.79
CA ASP A 86 9.12 26.94 6.49
C ASP A 86 7.96 27.76 7.05
N ASP A 87 7.46 27.37 8.22
CA ASP A 87 6.92 28.35 9.17
C ASP A 87 6.75 27.70 10.55
N ILE A 88 7.45 28.29 11.52
CA ILE A 88 7.36 27.99 12.93
C ILE A 88 6.00 28.51 13.41
N THR A 89 5.02 27.63 13.57
CA THR A 89 3.89 27.88 14.48
C THR A 89 3.52 26.61 15.20
N ASN A 90 3.65 26.66 16.53
CA ASN A 90 3.23 25.63 17.47
C ASN A 90 1.75 25.30 17.29
N MET A 91 1.42 24.05 16.94
CA MET A 91 0.09 23.47 17.19
C MET A 91 0.23 21.99 17.56
N GLU A 92 0.16 21.79 18.87
CA GLU A 92 -0.32 20.65 19.66
C GLU A 92 -0.29 19.24 19.05
N ASP A 93 0.61 18.45 19.64
CA ASP A 93 0.51 17.01 19.86
C ASP A 93 -0.90 16.58 20.28
N LYS A 94 -1.57 15.77 19.45
CA LYS A 94 -2.62 14.85 19.89
C LYS A 94 -2.51 13.52 19.14
N THR A 95 -1.91 12.57 19.86
CA THR A 95 -2.34 11.19 20.06
C THR A 95 -2.22 10.21 18.89
N SER A 96 -1.24 9.32 19.07
CA SER A 96 -1.17 7.95 18.59
C SER A 96 -2.52 7.23 18.61
N ASP A 97 -2.99 6.82 17.44
CA ASP A 97 -3.78 5.60 17.30
C ASP A 97 -3.02 4.65 16.39
N SER A 98 -2.22 3.81 17.03
CA SER A 98 -1.59 2.67 16.38
C SER A 98 -2.70 1.72 15.93
N PHE A 99 -2.95 1.63 14.63
CA PHE A 99 -3.70 0.51 14.09
C PHE A 99 -2.81 -0.73 14.16
N SER A 100 -2.78 -1.39 15.31
CA SER A 100 -2.21 -2.73 15.48
C SER A 100 -3.13 -3.70 14.74
N CYS A 101 -2.88 -3.94 13.46
CA CYS A 101 -3.54 -5.02 12.74
C CYS A 101 -3.06 -6.35 13.35
N ALA A 102 -3.92 -7.00 14.14
CA ALA A 102 -3.62 -8.28 14.78
C ALA A 102 -3.37 -9.44 13.79
N CYS A 103 -3.60 -9.22 12.48
CA CYS A 103 -3.44 -10.23 11.44
C CYS A 103 -1.99 -10.62 11.13
N PHE A 104 -0.99 -9.82 11.56
CA PHE A 104 0.43 -10.14 11.38
C PHE A 104 1.21 -9.87 12.66
N THR A 105 1.00 -10.71 13.68
CA THR A 105 2.02 -10.83 14.73
C THR A 105 3.25 -11.48 14.09
N ARG A 106 4.29 -10.68 13.82
CA ARG A 106 5.59 -11.21 13.41
C ARG A 106 6.13 -12.06 14.55
N LYS A 107 5.93 -13.37 14.48
CA LYS A 107 6.70 -14.33 15.27
C LYS A 107 7.96 -14.64 14.45
N PHE A 108 8.99 -13.83 14.64
CA PHE A 108 10.34 -14.27 14.28
C PHE A 108 10.68 -15.40 15.25
N ILE A 109 10.87 -16.60 14.71
CA ILE A 109 11.61 -17.67 15.38
C ILE A 109 13.08 -17.44 15.07
#